data_AF-A0A1R4LBI9-F1
#
_entry.id   AF-A0A1R4LBI9-F1
#
_cell.length_a   1.000
_cell.length_b   1.000
_cell.length_c   1.000
_cell.angle_alpha   90.00
_cell.angle_beta   90.00
_cell.angle_gamma   90.00
#
_symmetry.space_group_name_H-M   'P 1'
#
loop_
_entity.id
_entity.type
_entity.pdbx_description
1 polymer ?
#
loop_
_entity_poly.entity_id
_entity_poly.type
_entity_poly.pdbx_seq_one_letter_code
_entity_poly.pdbx_strand_id
1 'polypeptide(L)'
;MKRKGFVVNILWSAGLAFSVMAAPENGTQTDNVSAVASNTATSTAQARVGQQVDQLFTANSPLDVVRIMSEESPLDAPLVLQAVYRKAPNVSLEELVLAAFNAAPESALAIASMALDLGLDATLLPGLAITANIDPTTVAQATAAGPATQTPIIRRHPRGSGISPS
;
A
#
# COMPACT_ATOMS: atom_id res chain seq x y z
N MET A 1 27.42 -0.06 48.84
CA MET A 1 25.99 0.34 48.66
C MET A 1 25.57 -0.04 47.24
N LYS A 2 24.93 -1.20 47.02
CA LYS A 2 23.50 -1.34 46.66
C LYS A 2 22.99 -0.25 45.69
N ARG A 3 22.69 -0.61 44.43
CA ARG A 3 21.33 -0.58 43.82
C ARG A 3 21.21 -1.63 42.71
N LYS A 4 20.25 -2.54 42.91
CA LYS A 4 19.76 -3.56 41.99
C LYS A 4 18.43 -2.97 41.48
N GLY A 5 18.33 -2.61 40.20
CA GLY A 5 17.08 -2.14 39.58
C GLY A 5 16.51 -3.28 38.74
N PHE A 6 15.62 -4.10 39.29
CA PHE A 6 14.16 -4.01 39.15
C PHE A 6 13.68 -3.93 37.69
N VAL A 7 13.40 -5.11 37.17
CA VAL A 7 12.50 -5.38 36.05
C VAL A 7 11.09 -4.94 36.46
N VAL A 8 10.44 -4.10 35.66
CA VAL A 8 9.01 -3.81 35.80
C VAL A 8 8.30 -4.29 34.55
N ASN A 9 7.55 -5.37 34.75
CA ASN A 9 6.67 -6.05 33.81
C ASN A 9 5.34 -5.28 33.81
N ILE A 10 5.00 -4.57 32.73
CA ILE A 10 3.70 -3.90 32.61
C ILE A 10 2.73 -4.88 31.95
N LEU A 11 2.10 -5.67 32.82
CA LEU A 11 0.88 -6.41 32.56
C LEU A 11 -0.28 -5.42 32.71
N TRP A 12 -0.94 -5.03 31.61
CA TRP A 12 -2.16 -4.23 31.69
C TRP A 12 -3.38 -5.06 31.31
N SER A 13 -4.36 -4.97 32.20
CA SER A 13 -5.44 -5.91 32.44
C SER A 13 -6.55 -5.85 31.41
N ALA A 14 -7.16 -7.02 31.19
CA ALA A 14 -8.47 -7.17 30.59
C ALA A 14 -9.54 -6.45 31.42
N GLY A 15 -10.34 -5.59 30.77
CA GLY A 15 -11.55 -4.99 31.33
C GLY A 15 -12.73 -5.26 30.40
N LEU A 16 -13.41 -6.40 30.63
CA LEU A 16 -14.74 -6.68 30.08
C LEU A 16 -15.79 -6.05 30.99
N ALA A 17 -16.61 -5.15 30.46
CA ALA A 17 -17.88 -4.76 31.09
C ALA A 17 -18.95 -4.57 30.00
N PHE A 18 -19.87 -5.53 29.94
CA PHE A 18 -21.13 -5.47 29.19
C PHE A 18 -22.23 -4.86 30.08
N SER A 19 -23.06 -3.99 29.50
CA SER A 19 -24.46 -3.71 29.87
C SER A 19 -25.14 -3.12 28.62
N VAL A 20 -25.93 -3.89 27.84
CA VAL A 20 -27.35 -4.25 27.98
C VAL A 20 -28.34 -3.14 27.55
N MET A 21 -28.98 -3.45 26.40
CA MET A 21 -30.36 -3.20 25.99
C MET A 21 -30.83 -1.79 25.56
N ALA A 22 -30.81 -1.56 24.24
CA ALA A 22 -31.89 -0.87 23.52
C ALA A 22 -31.98 -1.41 22.09
N ALA A 23 -33.02 -2.21 21.82
CA ALA A 23 -33.60 -2.39 20.49
C ALA A 23 -35.07 -1.99 20.63
N PRO A 24 -35.68 -1.32 19.63
CA PRO A 24 -36.06 -2.05 18.43
C PRO A 24 -35.76 -1.29 17.10
N GLU A 25 -35.21 -2.04 16.12
CA GLU A 25 -35.49 -2.01 14.66
C GLU A 25 -35.57 -0.66 13.91
N ASN A 26 -34.58 -0.37 13.04
CA ASN A 26 -34.73 -0.43 11.58
C ASN A 26 -33.43 0.00 10.84
N GLY A 27 -32.99 -0.78 9.85
CA GLY A 27 -32.20 -0.29 8.71
C GLY A 27 -30.66 -0.27 8.84
N THR A 28 -30.02 -1.38 8.43
CA THR A 28 -28.75 -1.41 7.65
C THR A 28 -27.63 -0.43 8.07
N GLN A 29 -26.74 -0.87 8.95
CA GLN A 29 -25.39 -0.27 9.04
C GLN A 29 -24.37 -1.31 9.50
N THR A 30 -24.10 -2.29 8.62
CA THR A 30 -23.07 -3.31 8.86
C THR A 30 -22.05 -3.31 7.71
N ASP A 31 -21.47 -2.16 7.36
CA ASP A 31 -20.43 -2.12 6.31
C ASP A 31 -19.37 -1.01 6.46
N ASN A 32 -19.30 -0.28 7.59
CA ASN A 32 -18.43 0.92 7.69
C ASN A 32 -17.34 0.90 8.77
N VAL A 33 -17.14 -0.21 9.49
CA VAL A 33 -16.06 -0.31 10.51
C VAL A 33 -14.75 -0.85 9.91
N SER A 34 -14.81 -1.56 8.77
CA SER A 34 -13.59 -2.01 8.07
C SER A 34 -12.81 -0.88 7.42
N ALA A 35 -13.47 0.13 6.85
CA ALA A 35 -12.78 1.21 6.14
C ALA A 35 -11.92 2.10 7.07
N VAL A 36 -12.38 2.37 8.30
CA VAL A 36 -11.61 3.18 9.26
C VAL A 36 -10.38 2.41 9.78
N ALA A 37 -10.51 1.10 10.03
CA ALA A 37 -9.38 0.26 10.45
C ALA A 37 -8.34 0.11 9.32
N SER A 38 -8.78 -0.10 8.08
CA SER A 38 -7.90 -0.14 6.91
C SER A 38 -7.18 1.19 6.69
N ASN A 39 -7.88 2.32 6.74
CA ASN A 39 -7.26 3.65 6.55
C ASN A 39 -6.27 4.00 7.66
N THR A 40 -6.52 3.56 8.90
CA THR A 40 -5.60 3.78 10.02
C THR A 40 -4.36 2.88 9.93
N ALA A 41 -4.53 1.62 9.50
CA ALA A 41 -3.43 0.70 9.26
C ALA A 41 -2.52 1.14 8.09
N THR A 42 -3.11 1.60 6.98
CA THR A 42 -2.34 2.12 5.84
C THR A 42 -1.64 3.44 6.18
N SER A 43 -2.30 4.33 6.95
CA SER A 43 -1.67 5.58 7.41
C SER A 43 -0.51 5.35 8.37
N THR A 44 -0.61 4.34 9.25
CA THR A 44 0.49 3.98 10.17
C THR A 44 1.65 3.32 9.45
N ALA A 45 1.40 2.48 8.42
CA ALA A 45 2.45 1.92 7.57
C ALA A 45 3.18 3.03 6.78
N GLN A 46 2.44 3.92 6.10
CA GLN A 46 3.03 5.06 5.39
C GLN A 46 3.84 5.98 6.31
N ALA A 47 3.34 6.27 7.51
CA ALA A 47 4.06 7.09 8.48
C ALA A 47 5.38 6.43 8.94
N ARG A 48 5.36 5.11 9.18
CA ARG A 48 6.59 4.36 9.55
C ARG A 48 7.61 4.34 8.43
N VAL A 49 7.18 4.01 7.21
CA VAL A 49 8.04 4.02 6.02
C VAL A 49 8.63 5.42 5.81
N GLY A 50 7.82 6.48 5.93
CA GLY A 50 8.29 7.86 5.83
C GLY A 50 9.36 8.21 6.87
N GLN A 51 9.20 7.77 8.12
CA GLN A 51 10.21 8.00 9.18
C GLN A 51 11.50 7.20 8.95
N GLN A 52 11.42 5.98 8.43
CA GLN A 52 12.60 5.17 8.11
C GLN A 52 13.36 5.73 6.91
N VAL A 53 12.64 6.13 5.86
CA VAL A 53 13.22 6.88 4.73
C VAL A 53 13.92 8.13 5.23
N ASP A 54 13.31 8.89 6.15
CA ASP A 54 13.92 10.10 6.68
C ASP A 54 15.26 9.85 7.38
N GLN A 55 15.30 8.81 8.23
CA GLN A 55 16.51 8.39 8.94
C GLN A 55 17.60 7.92 7.97
N LEU A 56 17.27 7.06 7.02
CA LEU A 56 18.26 6.49 6.10
C LEU A 56 18.82 7.52 5.11
N PHE A 57 18.01 8.51 4.71
CA PHE A 57 18.46 9.63 3.87
C PHE A 57 19.55 10.50 4.51
N THR A 58 19.74 10.43 5.82
CA THR A 58 20.79 11.19 6.52
C THR A 58 22.19 10.65 6.18
N ALA A 59 22.29 9.36 5.85
CA ALA A 59 23.57 8.67 5.63
C ALA A 59 23.70 8.01 4.26
N ASN A 60 22.60 7.85 3.50
CA ASN A 60 22.57 7.07 2.27
C ASN A 60 22.01 7.88 1.09
N SER A 61 22.39 7.47 -0.12
CA SER A 61 21.83 8.04 -1.34
C SER A 61 20.38 7.57 -1.54
N PRO A 62 19.52 8.34 -2.24
CA PRO A 62 18.12 7.97 -2.46
C PRO A 62 17.92 6.58 -3.09
N LEU A 63 18.81 6.20 -4.02
CA LEU A 63 18.80 4.88 -4.65
C LEU A 63 19.14 3.78 -3.65
N ASP A 64 20.11 4.02 -2.77
CA ASP A 64 20.52 3.05 -1.76
C ASP A 64 19.44 2.88 -0.69
N VAL A 65 18.72 3.95 -0.33
CA VAL A 65 17.55 3.87 0.56
C VAL A 65 16.43 3.03 -0.05
N VAL A 66 16.10 3.24 -1.33
CA VAL A 66 15.11 2.40 -2.02
C VAL A 66 15.55 0.95 -2.02
N ARG A 67 16.82 0.70 -2.32
CA ARG A 67 17.36 -0.67 -2.33
C ARG A 67 17.24 -1.32 -0.95
N ILE A 68 17.85 -0.73 0.08
CA ILE A 68 17.87 -1.29 1.45
C ILE A 68 16.45 -1.57 1.94
N MET A 69 15.56 -0.58 1.88
CA MET A 69 14.22 -0.74 2.44
C MET A 69 13.35 -1.73 1.64
N SER A 70 13.54 -1.79 0.31
CA SER A 70 12.80 -2.73 -0.52
C SER A 70 13.34 -4.16 -0.38
N GLU A 71 14.64 -4.33 -0.12
CA GLU A 71 15.24 -5.64 0.23
C GLU A 71 14.76 -6.13 1.60
N GLU A 72 14.70 -5.23 2.60
CA GLU A 72 14.26 -5.57 3.96
C GLU A 72 12.74 -5.82 4.04
N SER A 73 11.96 -5.11 3.22
CA SER A 73 10.50 -5.17 3.24
C SER A 73 9.93 -5.02 1.82
N PRO A 74 9.96 -6.11 1.02
CA PRO A 74 9.55 -6.07 -0.38
C PRO A 74 8.08 -5.67 -0.57
N LEU A 75 7.21 -5.96 0.41
CA LEU A 75 5.80 -5.56 0.39
C LEU A 75 5.60 -4.05 0.50
N ASP A 76 6.53 -3.35 1.15
CA ASP A 76 6.48 -1.90 1.34
C ASP A 76 7.25 -1.15 0.23
N ALA A 77 7.94 -1.86 -0.69
CA ALA A 77 8.71 -1.26 -1.78
C ALA A 77 7.96 -0.18 -2.59
N PRO A 78 6.65 -0.31 -2.91
CA PRO A 78 5.90 0.77 -3.56
C PRO A 78 5.76 2.02 -2.68
N LEU A 79 5.53 1.85 -1.38
CA LEU A 79 5.44 2.97 -0.42
C LEU A 79 6.80 3.64 -0.22
N VAL A 80 7.88 2.85 -0.18
CA VAL A 80 9.26 3.33 -0.14
C VAL A 80 9.55 4.18 -1.38
N LEU A 81 9.26 3.67 -2.58
CA LEU A 81 9.45 4.40 -3.84
C LEU A 81 8.75 5.77 -3.80
N GLN A 82 7.47 5.79 -3.38
CA GLN A 82 6.70 7.03 -3.24
C GLN A 82 7.32 8.00 -2.23
N ALA A 83 7.73 7.50 -1.07
CA ALA A 83 8.33 8.32 0.00
C ALA A 83 9.69 8.90 -0.42
N VAL A 84 10.55 8.09 -1.05
CA VAL A 84 11.86 8.52 -1.56
C VAL A 84 11.69 9.55 -2.68
N TYR A 85 10.81 9.30 -3.66
CA TYR A 85 10.58 10.23 -4.78
C TYR A 85 10.07 11.60 -4.30
N ARG A 86 9.17 11.63 -3.31
CA ARG A 86 8.72 12.88 -2.68
C ARG A 86 9.85 13.63 -1.98
N LYS A 87 10.82 12.92 -1.42
CA LYS A 87 11.92 13.52 -0.66
C LYS A 87 13.10 13.94 -1.53
N ALA A 88 13.34 13.22 -2.62
CA ALA A 88 14.37 13.49 -3.62
C ALA A 88 13.77 13.61 -5.02
N PRO A 89 13.01 14.69 -5.32
CA PRO A 89 12.49 14.92 -6.67
C PRO A 89 13.58 15.21 -7.70
N ASN A 90 14.83 15.41 -7.26
CA ASN A 90 15.98 15.64 -8.12
C ASN A 90 16.57 14.35 -8.73
N VAL A 91 16.10 13.17 -8.29
CA VAL A 91 16.56 11.87 -8.81
C VAL A 91 15.54 11.35 -9.82
N SER A 92 16.04 10.79 -10.92
CA SER A 92 15.22 10.21 -11.98
C SER A 92 14.37 9.07 -11.43
N LEU A 93 13.06 9.11 -11.71
CA LEU A 93 12.12 8.07 -11.30
C LEU A 93 12.47 6.70 -11.90
N GLU A 94 13.03 6.66 -13.11
CA GLU A 94 13.54 5.45 -13.78
C GLU A 94 14.58 4.72 -12.93
N GLU A 95 15.56 5.44 -12.39
CA GLU A 95 16.64 4.88 -11.57
C GLU A 95 16.09 4.36 -10.23
N LEU A 96 15.15 5.08 -9.62
CA LEU A 96 14.49 4.64 -8.38
C LEU A 96 13.67 3.36 -8.59
N VAL A 97 12.94 3.29 -9.71
CA VAL A 97 12.13 2.10 -10.06
C VAL A 97 13.02 0.92 -10.38
N LEU A 98 14.13 1.14 -11.10
CA LEU A 98 15.12 0.11 -11.37
C LEU A 98 15.73 -0.44 -10.07
N ALA A 99 16.08 0.43 -9.13
CA ALA A 99 16.58 0.02 -7.81
C ALA A 99 15.53 -0.79 -7.04
N ALA A 100 14.26 -0.35 -7.05
CA ALA A 100 13.16 -1.06 -6.40
C ALA A 100 12.90 -2.44 -7.03
N PHE A 101 12.97 -2.56 -8.35
CA PHE A 101 12.83 -3.83 -9.08
C PHE A 101 13.95 -4.82 -8.76
N ASN A 102 15.20 -4.35 -8.71
CA ASN A 102 16.32 -5.22 -8.34
C ASN A 102 16.23 -5.69 -6.88
N ALA A 103 15.73 -4.84 -6.00
CA ALA A 103 15.59 -5.14 -4.58
C ALA A 103 14.39 -6.05 -4.25
N ALA A 104 13.25 -5.81 -4.90
CA ALA A 104 11.98 -6.49 -4.62
C ALA A 104 11.29 -6.95 -5.93
N PRO A 105 11.84 -7.94 -6.64
CA PRO A 105 11.27 -8.44 -7.89
C PRO A 105 9.88 -9.08 -7.70
N GLU A 106 9.60 -9.61 -6.51
CA GLU A 106 8.29 -10.17 -6.15
C GLU A 106 7.16 -9.12 -6.09
N SER A 107 7.51 -7.87 -5.81
CA SER A 107 6.58 -6.73 -5.75
C SER A 107 6.57 -5.91 -7.05
N ALA A 108 7.19 -6.40 -8.13
CA ALA A 108 7.35 -5.68 -9.37
C ALA A 108 6.04 -5.11 -9.93
N LEU A 109 4.93 -5.85 -9.83
CA LEU A 109 3.62 -5.40 -10.28
C LEU A 109 3.14 -4.16 -9.50
N ALA A 110 3.30 -4.17 -8.18
CA ALA A 110 2.88 -3.06 -7.32
C ALA A 110 3.81 -1.86 -7.46
N ILE A 111 5.13 -2.09 -7.62
CA ILE A 111 6.13 -1.06 -7.89
C ILE A 111 5.84 -0.39 -9.24
N ALA A 112 5.57 -1.17 -10.28
CA ALA A 112 5.21 -0.65 -11.61
C ALA A 112 3.94 0.20 -11.55
N SER A 113 2.92 -0.26 -10.82
CA SER A 113 1.66 0.47 -10.64
C SER A 113 1.88 1.80 -9.92
N MET A 114 2.74 1.81 -8.90
CA MET A 114 3.13 3.04 -8.19
C MET A 114 3.97 3.97 -9.08
N ALA A 115 4.89 3.44 -9.89
CA ALA A 115 5.68 4.24 -10.81
C ALA A 115 4.79 4.99 -11.81
N LEU A 116 3.73 4.36 -12.32
CA LEU A 116 2.73 5.00 -13.17
C LEU A 116 1.99 6.13 -12.43
N ASP A 117 1.59 5.89 -11.18
CA ASP A 117 0.92 6.91 -10.35
C ASP A 117 1.81 8.14 -10.14
N LEU A 118 3.12 7.92 -10.02
CA LEU A 118 4.13 8.97 -9.92
C LEU A 118 4.45 9.66 -11.26
N GLY A 119 3.88 9.19 -12.37
CA GLY A 119 4.01 9.77 -13.70
C GLY A 119 5.11 9.16 -14.57
N LEU A 120 5.65 7.98 -14.23
CA LEU A 120 6.56 7.25 -15.12
C LEU A 120 5.80 6.78 -16.36
N ASP A 121 6.44 6.88 -17.52
CA ASP A 121 5.85 6.39 -18.76
C ASP A 121 5.74 4.85 -18.77
N ALA A 122 4.55 4.37 -19.11
CA ALA A 122 4.20 2.96 -19.17
C ALA A 122 5.07 2.14 -20.15
N THR A 123 5.60 2.79 -21.19
CA THR A 123 6.42 2.12 -22.22
C THR A 123 7.85 1.86 -21.74
N LEU A 124 8.33 2.58 -20.72
CA LEU A 124 9.66 2.42 -20.15
C LEU A 124 9.73 1.28 -19.13
N LEU A 125 8.61 0.98 -18.46
CA LEU A 125 8.52 -0.05 -17.42
C LEU A 125 8.96 -1.46 -17.88
N PRO A 126 8.54 -1.97 -19.05
CA PRO A 126 9.05 -3.25 -19.55
C PRO A 126 10.56 -3.26 -19.77
N GLY A 127 11.15 -2.14 -20.20
CA GLY A 127 12.61 -2.01 -20.36
C GLY A 127 13.36 -2.07 -19.02
N LEU A 128 12.82 -1.42 -17.99
CA LEU A 128 13.36 -1.49 -16.63
C LEU A 128 13.20 -2.89 -16.03
N ALA A 129 12.08 -3.57 -16.29
CA ALA A 129 11.84 -4.94 -15.86
C ALA A 129 12.86 -5.92 -16.45
N ILE A 130 13.13 -5.83 -17.77
CA ILE A 130 14.17 -6.64 -18.42
C ILE A 130 15.53 -6.40 -17.78
N THR A 131 15.87 -5.13 -17.51
CA THR A 131 17.15 -4.76 -16.89
C THR A 131 17.29 -5.34 -15.48
N ALA A 132 16.19 -5.44 -14.73
CA ALA A 132 16.14 -6.06 -13.41
C ALA A 132 15.92 -7.58 -13.42
N ASN A 133 15.99 -8.24 -14.59
CA ASN A 133 15.73 -9.67 -14.76
C ASN A 133 14.33 -10.12 -14.28
N ILE A 134 13.35 -9.23 -14.45
CA ILE A 134 11.93 -9.47 -14.18
C ILE A 134 11.22 -9.73 -15.51
N ASP A 135 10.25 -10.64 -15.50
CA ASP A 135 9.44 -10.91 -16.67
C ASP A 135 8.67 -9.65 -17.12
N PRO A 136 8.94 -9.12 -18.33
CA PRO A 136 8.32 -7.88 -18.77
C PRO A 136 6.84 -8.05 -19.10
N THR A 137 6.36 -9.27 -19.33
CA THR A 137 4.93 -9.50 -19.60
C THR A 137 4.09 -9.29 -18.34
N THR A 138 4.62 -9.65 -17.18
CA THR A 138 3.97 -9.41 -15.87
C THR A 138 3.81 -7.91 -15.60
N VAL A 139 4.85 -7.13 -15.89
CA VAL A 139 4.81 -5.66 -15.73
C VAL A 139 3.92 -5.02 -16.78
N ALA A 140 4.01 -5.46 -18.05
CA ALA A 140 3.19 -4.98 -19.15
C ALA A 140 1.69 -5.26 -18.92
N GLN A 141 1.34 -6.39 -18.29
CA GLN A 141 -0.05 -6.69 -17.91
C GLN A 141 -0.57 -5.72 -16.84
N ALA A 142 0.26 -5.37 -15.85
CA ALA A 142 -0.08 -4.39 -14.83
C ALA A 142 -0.30 -2.99 -15.43
N THR A 143 0.50 -2.62 -16.43
CA THR A 143 0.38 -1.36 -17.17
C THR A 143 -0.83 -1.35 -18.11
N ALA A 144 -1.05 -2.46 -18.83
CA ALA A 144 -2.15 -2.61 -19.77
C ALA A 144 -3.52 -2.71 -19.08
N ALA A 145 -3.56 -3.15 -17.82
CA ALA A 145 -4.76 -3.11 -17.00
C ALA A 145 -5.22 -1.66 -16.71
N GLY A 146 -4.34 -0.66 -16.88
CA GLY A 146 -4.61 0.74 -16.57
C GLY A 146 -4.88 0.98 -15.08
N PRO A 147 -5.06 2.23 -14.63
CA PRO A 147 -5.65 2.48 -13.33
C PRO A 147 -6.99 1.78 -13.32
N ALA A 148 -7.15 0.80 -12.41
CA ALA A 148 -8.36 0.02 -12.31
C ALA A 148 -9.56 0.96 -12.19
N THR A 149 -10.27 1.18 -13.30
CA THR A 149 -11.66 1.60 -13.24
C THR A 149 -12.39 0.36 -12.73
N GLN A 150 -12.38 0.16 -11.41
CA GLN A 150 -13.30 -0.74 -10.74
C GLN A 150 -14.70 -0.22 -11.04
N THR A 151 -15.33 -0.75 -12.10
CA THR A 151 -16.72 -1.18 -12.21
C THR A 151 -17.18 -1.16 -13.68
N PRO A 152 -17.44 -2.31 -14.32
CA PRO A 152 -18.74 -2.51 -14.89
C PRO A 152 -19.63 -2.93 -13.73
N ILE A 153 -20.27 -1.95 -13.09
CA ILE A 153 -21.46 -2.22 -12.31
C ILE A 153 -22.37 -2.95 -13.30
N ILE A 154 -22.52 -4.26 -13.14
CA ILE A 154 -23.57 -5.00 -13.84
C ILE A 154 -24.84 -4.46 -13.20
N ARG A 155 -25.36 -3.37 -13.77
CA ARG A 155 -26.68 -2.82 -13.47
C ARG A 155 -27.66 -3.85 -14.02
N ARG A 156 -27.88 -4.93 -13.26
CA ARG A 156 -29.00 -5.83 -13.46
C ARG A 156 -30.24 -4.97 -13.28
N HIS A 157 -30.81 -4.53 -14.40
CA HIS A 157 -32.16 -3.98 -14.41
C HIS A 157 -33.08 -4.98 -13.71
N PRO A 158 -33.84 -4.60 -12.66
CA PRO A 158 -34.99 -5.37 -12.29
C PRO A 158 -35.98 -5.23 -13.46
N ARG A 159 -36.07 -6.25 -14.32
CA ARG A 159 -37.24 -6.43 -15.19
C ARG A 159 -38.40 -6.85 -14.30
N GLY A 160 -38.90 -5.89 -13.55
CA GLY A 160 -40.20 -5.90 -12.90
C GLY A 160 -41.00 -4.77 -13.49
N SER A 161 -41.68 -5.02 -14.61
CA SER A 161 -42.75 -4.14 -15.08
C SER A 161 -43.87 -5.02 -15.55
N GLY A 162 -44.98 -4.87 -14.82
CA GLY A 162 -46.16 -5.70 -14.89
C GLY A 162 -46.78 -5.72 -16.27
N ILE A 163 -47.12 -6.92 -16.68
CA ILE A 163 -48.20 -7.16 -17.64
C ILE A 163 -49.53 -6.96 -16.88
N SER A 164 -50.17 -5.82 -17.10
CA SER A 164 -51.62 -5.68 -16.90
C SER A 164 -52.29 -5.73 -18.27
N PRO A 165 -53.23 -6.65 -18.49
CA PRO A 165 -54.33 -6.40 -19.41
C PRO A 165 -55.64 -6.24 -18.64
N SER A 166 -56.42 -5.28 -19.13
CA SER A 166 -57.82 -5.00 -18.82
C SER A 166 -58.74 -6.14 -19.21
#